data_AF-A0A6N7EC32-F1
#
_entry.id   AF-A0A6N7EC32-F1
#
_cell.length_a   1.000
_cell.length_b   1.000
_cell.length_c   1.000
_cell.angle_alpha   90.00
_cell.angle_beta   90.00
_cell.angle_gamma   90.00
#
_symmetry.space_group_name_H-M   'P 1'
#
loop_
_entity.id
_entity.type
_entity.pdbx_description
1 polymer ?
#
loop_
_entity_poly.entity_id
_entity_poly.type
_entity_poly.pdbx_seq_one_letter_code
_entity_poly.pdbx_strand_id
1 'polypeptide(L)'
;MYSSKSGQSRIDRFVLTFAGLLVLTLIGMFAGSPALIIIPVPLLIALLTFMSVLDRENGWPDRATITALIAFHTVSTALWVVALVALYDERIAIAGMPISTGVLTLVAWPFYALFSGPLYAFCAERLGLTTIHASLAPSPDAAPETA
;
A
#
# COMPACT_ATOMS: atom_id res chain seq x y z
N MET A 1 20.57 24.58 9.04
CA MET A 1 19.59 24.31 10.10
C MET A 1 18.47 23.48 9.47
N TYR A 2 18.56 22.15 9.56
CA TYR A 2 17.71 21.23 8.79
C TYR A 2 16.25 21.25 9.29
N SER A 3 15.31 21.37 8.37
CA SER A 3 13.86 21.38 8.64
C SER A 3 13.40 20.00 9.15
N SER A 4 13.41 19.78 10.47
CA SER A 4 12.87 18.56 11.09
C SER A 4 11.32 18.57 11.20
N LYS A 5 10.70 19.74 11.04
CA LYS A 5 9.25 19.92 11.23
C LYS A 5 8.39 19.21 10.17
N SER A 6 8.86 19.12 8.92
CA SER A 6 8.06 18.52 7.82
C SER A 6 8.05 16.99 7.88
N GLY A 7 9.18 16.35 8.22
CA GLY A 7 9.27 14.90 8.38
C GLY A 7 8.43 14.38 9.55
N GLN A 8 8.51 15.06 10.70
CA GLN A 8 7.75 14.70 11.90
C GLN A 8 6.23 14.78 11.67
N SER A 9 5.76 15.83 10.99
CA SER A 9 4.33 15.99 10.68
C SER A 9 3.76 14.90 9.75
N ARG A 10 4.57 14.29 8.88
CA ARG A 10 4.13 13.17 8.03
C ARG A 10 4.00 11.88 8.83
N ILE A 11 4.98 11.60 9.70
CA ILE A 11 4.95 10.45 10.59
C ILE A 11 3.78 10.57 11.56
N ASP A 12 3.55 11.73 12.15
CA ASP A 12 2.41 11.96 13.05
C ASP A 12 1.07 11.74 12.35
N ARG A 13 0.90 12.22 11.12
CA ARG A 13 -0.31 11.96 10.31
C ARG A 13 -0.48 10.48 10.01
N PHE A 14 0.61 9.80 9.63
CA PHE A 14 0.59 8.37 9.37
C PHE A 14 0.17 7.58 10.61
N VAL A 15 0.80 7.87 11.76
CA VAL A 15 0.49 7.24 13.05
C VAL A 15 -0.96 7.51 13.45
N LEU A 16 -1.45 8.74 13.29
CA LEU A 16 -2.84 9.09 13.62
C LEU A 16 -3.84 8.34 12.73
N THR A 17 -3.60 8.27 11.42
CA THR A 17 -4.49 7.53 10.51
C THR A 17 -4.42 6.03 10.75
N PHE A 18 -3.23 5.49 10.99
CA PHE A 18 -3.04 4.09 11.37
C PHE A 18 -3.77 3.75 12.66
N ALA A 19 -3.62 4.58 13.70
CA ALA A 19 -4.32 4.43 14.97
C ALA A 19 -5.84 4.51 14.79
N GLY A 20 -6.32 5.44 13.96
CA GLY A 20 -7.75 5.53 13.64
C GLY A 20 -8.30 4.27 12.98
N LEU A 21 -7.55 3.66 12.07
CA LEU A 21 -7.93 2.40 11.41
C LEU A 21 -7.88 1.19 12.37
N LEU A 22 -6.92 1.17 13.30
CA LEU A 22 -6.90 0.17 14.37
C LEU A 22 -8.08 0.31 15.32
N VAL A 23 -8.41 1.54 15.73
CA VAL A 23 -9.61 1.81 16.55
C VAL A 23 -10.87 1.36 15.81
N LEU A 24 -10.97 1.64 14.51
CA LEU A 24 -12.09 1.17 13.69
C LEU A 24 -12.20 -0.36 13.68
N THR A 25 -11.06 -1.05 13.56
CA THR A 25 -10.98 -2.52 13.64
C THR A 25 -11.46 -3.03 15.00
N LEU A 26 -11.01 -2.40 16.09
CA LEU A 26 -11.43 -2.75 17.47
C LEU A 26 -12.93 -2.56 17.65
N ILE A 27 -13.49 -1.43 17.18
CA ILE A 27 -14.94 -1.19 17.19
C ILE A 27 -15.66 -2.29 16.41
N GLY A 28 -15.12 -2.69 15.25
CA GLY A 28 -15.66 -3.80 14.46
C GLY A 28 -15.72 -5.12 15.22
N MET A 29 -14.67 -5.44 15.98
CA MET A 29 -14.63 -6.62 16.85
C MET A 29 -15.67 -6.54 17.97
N PHE A 30 -15.81 -5.40 18.64
CA PHE A 30 -16.82 -5.20 19.68
C PHE A 30 -18.26 -5.25 19.15
N ALA A 31 -18.48 -4.70 17.95
CA ALA A 31 -19.79 -4.68 17.30
C ALA A 31 -20.12 -6.01 16.58
N GLY A 32 -19.20 -6.98 16.54
CA GLY A 32 -19.36 -8.21 15.79
C GLY A 32 -19.56 -7.99 14.28
N SER A 33 -18.99 -6.92 13.73
CA SER A 33 -19.14 -6.52 12.33
C SER A 33 -17.87 -6.86 11.54
N PRO A 34 -17.90 -7.93 10.71
CA PRO A 34 -16.77 -8.32 9.88
C PRO A 34 -16.36 -7.23 8.89
N ALA A 35 -17.32 -6.42 8.42
CA ALA A 35 -17.05 -5.29 7.53
C ALA A 35 -16.06 -4.30 8.16
N LEU A 36 -16.28 -3.93 9.42
CA LEU A 36 -15.42 -2.99 10.14
C LEU A 36 -14.05 -3.57 10.50
N ILE A 37 -13.90 -4.90 10.52
CA ILE A 37 -12.62 -5.59 10.75
C ILE A 37 -11.81 -5.68 9.45
N ILE A 38 -12.48 -5.87 8.33
CA ILE A 38 -11.90 -6.22 7.03
C ILE A 38 -11.54 -4.98 6.21
N ILE A 39 -12.41 -3.95 6.20
CA ILE A 39 -12.22 -2.70 5.45
C ILE A 39 -10.94 -1.91 5.82
N PRO A 40 -10.48 -1.88 7.09
CA PRO A 40 -9.25 -1.18 7.45
C PRO A 40 -7.99 -1.68 6.73
N VAL A 41 -7.93 -2.96 6.36
CA VAL A 41 -6.75 -3.56 5.72
C VAL A 41 -6.45 -2.96 4.33
N PRO A 42 -7.37 -2.93 3.36
CA PRO A 42 -7.12 -2.26 2.07
C PRO A 42 -6.92 -0.75 2.22
N LEU A 43 -7.58 -0.11 3.19
CA LEU A 43 -7.37 1.31 3.50
C LEU A 43 -5.94 1.59 3.95
N LEU A 44 -5.36 0.73 4.80
CA LEU A 44 -3.97 0.84 5.24
C LEU A 44 -3.00 0.75 4.06
N ILE A 45 -3.22 -0.23 3.17
CA ILE A 45 -2.40 -0.39 1.96
C ILE A 45 -2.51 0.85 1.06
N ALA A 46 -3.72 1.38 0.88
CA ALA A 46 -3.93 2.60 0.10
C ALA A 46 -3.25 3.83 0.70
N LEU A 47 -3.38 4.02 2.02
CA LEU A 47 -2.74 5.12 2.73
C LEU A 47 -1.22 5.03 2.69
N LEU A 48 -0.65 3.86 2.93
CA LEU A 48 0.79 3.63 2.86
C LEU A 48 1.34 3.95 1.48
N THR A 49 0.68 3.43 0.45
CA THR A 49 1.12 3.62 -0.94
C THR A 49 0.94 5.08 -1.38
N PHE A 50 -0.19 5.71 -1.05
CA PHE A 50 -0.43 7.12 -1.36
C PHE A 50 0.57 8.05 -0.65
N MET A 51 0.84 7.79 0.63
CA MET A 51 1.81 8.56 1.42
C MET A 51 3.25 8.37 0.90
N SER A 52 3.60 7.20 0.35
CA SER A 52 4.92 6.96 -0.24
C SER A 52 5.17 7.79 -1.51
N VAL A 53 4.11 8.19 -2.21
CA VAL A 53 4.18 8.89 -3.50
C VAL A 53 4.06 10.42 -3.33
N LEU A 54 3.45 10.90 -2.24
CA LEU A 54 3.49 12.31 -1.90
C LEU A 54 4.95 12.75 -1.66
N ASP A 55 5.39 13.82 -2.32
CA ASP A 55 6.78 14.27 -2.26
C ASP A 55 7.09 15.08 -0.98
N ARG A 56 8.39 15.23 -0.66
CA ARG A 56 8.94 15.98 0.48
C ARG A 56 8.62 17.47 0.45
N GLU A 57 8.31 18.04 -0.71
CA GLU A 57 8.07 19.48 -0.90
C GLU A 57 6.62 19.83 -1.27
N ASN A 58 5.64 19.00 -0.89
CA ASN A 58 4.22 19.30 -1.09
C ASN A 58 3.75 19.30 -2.57
N GLY A 59 4.54 18.73 -3.48
CA GLY A 59 4.17 18.51 -4.86
C GLY A 59 3.15 17.37 -4.99
N TRP A 60 2.05 17.60 -5.71
CA TRP A 60 1.14 16.53 -6.08
C TRP A 60 1.83 15.56 -7.05
N PRO A 61 1.57 14.25 -6.92
CA PRO A 61 2.10 13.27 -7.87
C PRO A 61 1.62 13.56 -9.29
N ASP A 62 2.42 13.16 -10.27
CA ASP A 62 2.02 13.18 -11.68
C ASP A 62 0.70 12.41 -11.87
N ARG A 63 -0.12 12.87 -12.82
CA ARG A 63 -1.43 12.29 -13.14
C ARG A 63 -1.32 10.80 -13.45
N ALA A 64 -0.26 10.39 -14.14
CA ALA A 64 0.00 8.99 -14.44
C ALA A 64 0.16 8.13 -13.17
N THR A 65 0.86 8.64 -12.15
CA THR A 65 1.05 7.97 -10.87
C THR A 65 -0.25 7.89 -10.08
N ILE A 66 -1.03 8.97 -10.08
CA ILE A 66 -2.36 8.98 -9.46
C ILE A 66 -3.28 7.96 -10.14
N THR A 67 -3.30 7.91 -11.48
CA THR A 67 -4.12 6.95 -12.22
C THR A 67 -3.70 5.51 -11.96
N ALA A 68 -2.40 5.22 -11.90
CA ALA A 68 -1.89 3.88 -11.58
C ALA A 68 -2.30 3.44 -10.16
N LEU A 69 -2.16 4.35 -9.18
CA LEU A 69 -2.59 4.12 -7.80
C LEU A 69 -4.10 3.87 -7.71
N ILE A 70 -4.91 4.72 -8.37
CA ILE A 70 -6.37 4.57 -8.38
C ILE A 70 -6.73 3.22 -9.01
N ALA A 71 -6.18 2.87 -10.17
CA ALA A 71 -6.47 1.60 -10.83
C ALA A 71 -6.16 0.40 -9.93
N PHE A 72 -4.97 0.38 -9.32
CA PHE A 72 -4.57 -0.67 -8.39
C PHE A 72 -5.52 -0.75 -7.18
N HIS A 73 -5.84 0.38 -6.57
CA HIS A 73 -6.73 0.42 -5.41
C HIS A 73 -8.19 0.12 -5.73
N THR A 74 -8.67 0.44 -6.92
CA THR A 74 -10.01 0.06 -7.39
C THR A 74 -10.12 -1.46 -7.52
N VAL A 75 -9.13 -2.11 -8.16
CA VAL A 75 -9.10 -3.58 -8.28
C VAL A 75 -8.98 -4.23 -6.91
N SER A 76 -8.05 -3.74 -6.08
CA SER A 76 -7.91 -4.16 -4.69
C SER A 76 -9.25 -4.06 -3.94
N THR A 77 -9.90 -2.90 -3.98
CA THR A 77 -11.18 -2.67 -3.27
C THR A 77 -12.27 -3.61 -3.79
N ALA A 78 -12.36 -3.84 -5.09
CA ALA A 78 -13.32 -4.78 -5.66
C ALA A 78 -13.12 -6.20 -5.10
N LEU A 79 -11.87 -6.67 -4.98
CA LEU A 79 -11.56 -7.97 -4.40
C LEU A 79 -12.00 -8.07 -2.92
N TRP A 80 -11.77 -7.01 -2.14
CA TRP A 80 -12.21 -6.96 -0.74
C TRP A 80 -13.74 -6.89 -0.62
N VAL A 81 -14.43 -6.16 -1.50
CA VAL A 81 -15.89 -6.10 -1.54
C VAL A 81 -16.47 -7.48 -1.86
N VAL A 82 -15.92 -8.18 -2.85
CA VAL A 82 -16.34 -9.55 -3.18
C VAL A 82 -16.14 -10.48 -1.98
N ALA A 83 -14.99 -10.40 -1.31
CA ALA A 83 -14.72 -11.20 -0.11
C ALA A 83 -15.70 -10.87 1.03
N LEU A 84 -16.07 -9.59 1.20
CA LEU A 84 -16.99 -9.13 2.23
C LEU A 84 -18.44 -9.57 1.97
N VAL A 85 -18.92 -9.44 0.72
CA VAL A 85 -20.26 -9.88 0.33
C VAL A 85 -20.41 -11.38 0.53
N ALA A 86 -19.36 -12.14 0.21
CA ALA A 86 -19.36 -13.59 0.30
C ALA A 86 -19.06 -14.12 1.72
N LEU A 87 -18.95 -13.24 2.72
CA LEU A 87 -18.53 -13.60 4.07
C LEU A 87 -19.56 -14.41 4.84
N TYR A 88 -20.84 -14.28 4.48
CA TYR A 88 -21.95 -14.98 5.11
C TYR A 88 -22.57 -16.07 4.22
N ASP A 89 -22.00 -16.30 3.03
CA ASP A 89 -22.49 -17.33 2.12
C ASP A 89 -21.66 -18.62 2.26
N GLU A 90 -22.13 -19.50 3.14
CA GLU A 90 -21.50 -20.82 3.39
C GLU A 90 -21.83 -21.85 2.30
N ARG A 91 -22.75 -21.54 1.37
CA ARG A 91 -23.26 -22.54 0.40
C ARG A 91 -22.33 -22.75 -0.78
N ILE A 92 -21.42 -21.81 -1.01
CA ILE A 92 -20.52 -21.82 -2.15
C ILE A 92 -19.10 -21.81 -1.59
N ALA A 93 -18.25 -22.71 -2.11
CA ALA A 93 -16.87 -22.84 -1.69
C ALA A 93 -15.94 -22.75 -2.91
N ILE A 94 -14.77 -22.12 -2.72
CA ILE A 94 -13.70 -22.08 -3.72
C ILE A 94 -12.56 -22.95 -3.18
N ALA A 95 -12.21 -24.01 -3.90
CA ALA A 95 -11.15 -24.95 -3.51
C ALA A 95 -11.32 -25.53 -2.08
N GLY A 96 -12.57 -25.76 -1.65
CA GLY A 96 -12.90 -26.28 -0.32
C GLY A 96 -12.89 -25.25 0.81
N MET A 97 -12.67 -23.96 0.50
CA MET A 97 -12.71 -22.85 1.46
C MET A 97 -13.97 -22.01 1.28
N PRO A 98 -14.47 -21.32 2.33
CA PRO A 98 -15.48 -20.27 2.18
C PRO A 98 -15.06 -19.27 1.09
N ILE A 99 -16.00 -18.79 0.26
CA ILE A 99 -15.65 -17.87 -0.85
C ILE A 99 -14.82 -16.69 -0.37
N SER A 100 -15.15 -16.10 0.78
CA SER A 100 -14.41 -14.95 1.34
C SER A 100 -12.92 -15.27 1.50
N THR A 101 -12.60 -16.43 2.07
CA THR A 101 -11.22 -16.92 2.21
C THR A 101 -10.62 -17.27 0.86
N GLY A 102 -11.36 -17.94 -0.02
CA GLY A 102 -10.90 -18.34 -1.35
C GLY A 102 -10.52 -17.14 -2.23
N VAL A 103 -11.34 -16.08 -2.23
CA VAL A 103 -11.07 -14.84 -2.98
C VAL A 103 -9.82 -14.16 -2.45
N LEU A 104 -9.66 -14.05 -1.13
CA LEU A 104 -8.49 -13.40 -0.55
C LEU A 104 -7.20 -14.19 -0.81
N THR A 105 -7.24 -15.51 -0.67
CA THR A 105 -6.05 -16.37 -0.77
C THR A 105 -5.67 -16.71 -2.21
N LEU A 106 -6.65 -16.98 -3.07
CA LEU A 106 -6.40 -17.46 -4.44
C LEU A 106 -6.44 -16.35 -5.49
N VAL A 107 -7.02 -15.19 -5.18
CA VAL A 107 -7.14 -14.08 -6.13
C VAL A 107 -6.42 -12.83 -5.62
N ALA A 108 -6.77 -12.34 -4.43
CA ALA A 108 -6.20 -11.11 -3.90
C ALA A 108 -4.72 -11.25 -3.61
N TRP A 109 -4.29 -12.35 -3.00
CA TRP A 109 -2.88 -12.59 -2.72
C TRP A 109 -2.01 -12.61 -3.99
N PRO A 110 -2.31 -13.40 -5.04
CA PRO A 110 -1.57 -13.32 -6.31
C PRO A 110 -1.61 -11.92 -6.93
N PHE A 111 -2.74 -11.22 -6.87
CA PHE A 111 -2.84 -9.85 -7.35
C PHE A 111 -1.82 -8.94 -6.63
N TYR A 112 -1.79 -8.96 -5.29
CA TYR A 112 -0.81 -8.16 -4.56
C TYR A 112 0.62 -8.57 -4.86
N ALA A 113 0.92 -9.87 -4.95
CA ALA A 113 2.27 -10.36 -5.24
C ALA A 113 2.76 -9.92 -6.63
N LEU A 114 1.88 -9.93 -7.64
CA LEU A 114 2.25 -9.62 -9.02
C LEU A 114 2.30 -8.13 -9.31
N PHE A 115 1.39 -7.34 -8.74
CA PHE A 115 1.20 -5.94 -9.13
C PHE A 115 1.83 -4.93 -8.17
N SER A 116 2.11 -5.29 -6.91
CA SER A 116 2.71 -4.34 -5.95
C SER A 116 4.15 -3.95 -6.29
N GLY A 117 4.99 -4.91 -6.68
CA GLY A 117 6.38 -4.66 -7.08
C GLY A 117 6.50 -3.74 -8.31
N PRO A 118 5.82 -4.04 -9.42
CA PRO A 118 5.79 -3.15 -10.60
C PRO A 118 5.23 -1.76 -10.29
N LEU A 119 4.17 -1.66 -9.48
CA LEU A 119 3.63 -0.37 -9.06
C LEU A 119 4.66 0.44 -8.26
N TYR A 120 5.38 -0.20 -7.34
CA TYR A 120 6.45 0.43 -6.59
C TYR A 120 7.58 0.91 -7.51
N ALA A 121 8.05 0.07 -8.44
CA ALA A 121 9.09 0.43 -9.39
C ALA A 121 8.68 1.62 -10.28
N PHE A 122 7.45 1.61 -10.79
CA PHE A 122 6.87 2.70 -11.57
C PHE A 122 6.84 4.02 -10.79
N CYS A 123 6.39 3.98 -9.53
CA CYS A 123 6.39 5.15 -8.66
C CYS A 123 7.81 5.64 -8.34
N ALA A 124 8.74 4.72 -8.06
CA ALA A 124 10.13 5.05 -7.71
C ALA A 124 10.89 5.71 -8.87
N GLU A 125 10.69 5.23 -10.10
CA GLU A 125 11.24 5.84 -11.31
C GLU A 125 10.71 7.27 -11.51
N ARG A 126 9.40 7.46 -11.35
CA ARG A 126 8.74 8.78 -11.49
C ARG A 126 9.14 9.78 -10.41
N LEU A 127 9.56 9.31 -9.24
CA LEU A 127 10.10 10.12 -8.15
C LEU A 127 11.61 10.37 -8.28
N GLY A 128 12.27 9.86 -9.33
CA GLY A 128 13.71 10.04 -9.56
C GLY A 128 14.62 9.30 -8.57
N LEU A 129 14.07 8.37 -7.78
CA LEU A 129 14.83 7.64 -6.75
C LEU A 129 15.83 6.65 -7.36
N THR A 130 15.55 6.14 -8.56
CA THR A 130 16.43 5.25 -9.31
C THR A 130 17.68 5.98 -9.84
N THR A 131 17.56 7.26 -10.18
CA THR A 131 18.64 8.09 -10.73
C THR A 131 19.68 8.48 -9.67
N ILE A 132 19.24 8.74 -8.43
CA ILE A 132 20.12 9.06 -7.30
C ILE A 132 21.03 7.86 -6.96
N HIS A 133 20.50 6.64 -7.05
CA HIS A 133 21.28 5.45 -6.77
C HIS A 133 22.37 5.20 -7.83
N ALA A 134 22.08 5.51 -9.10
CA ALA A 134 23.06 5.46 -10.19
C ALA A 134 24.17 6.52 -10.03
N SER A 135 23.87 7.69 -9.44
CA SER A 135 24.87 8.74 -9.18
C SER A 135 25.74 8.47 -7.94
N LEU A 136 25.32 7.60 -7.04
CA LEU A 136 26.07 7.19 -5.83
C LEU A 136 26.83 5.87 -6.03
N ALA A 137 26.66 5.22 -7.19
CA ALA A 137 27.46 4.06 -7.54
C ALA A 137 28.93 4.49 -7.64
N PRO A 138 29.87 3.74 -7.04
CA PRO A 138 31.30 4.07 -7.14
C PRO A 138 31.69 4.12 -8.61
N SER A 139 32.38 5.19 -9.00
CA SER A 139 32.94 5.32 -10.35
C SER A 139 33.78 4.07 -10.66
N PRO A 140 33.64 3.45 -11.85
CA PRO A 140 34.48 2.33 -12.24
C PRO A 140 35.99 2.69 -12.29
N ASP A 141 36.32 3.99 -12.25
CA ASP A 141 37.69 4.50 -12.21
C ASP A 141 38.23 4.74 -10.78
N ALA A 142 37.45 4.45 -9.74
CA ALA A 142 37.94 4.49 -8.36
C ALA A 142 38.84 3.28 -8.09
N ALA A 143 40.10 3.37 -8.53
CA ALA A 143 41.14 2.40 -8.23
C ALA A 143 41.22 2.15 -6.71
N PRO A 144 41.47 0.90 -6.26
CA PRO A 144 41.66 0.62 -4.85
C PRO A 144 42.88 1.39 -4.36
N GLU A 145 42.66 2.38 -3.50
CA GLU A 145 43.70 3.09 -2.81
C GLU A 145 44.36 2.10 -1.85
N THR A 146 45.51 1.57 -2.27
CA THR A 146 46.32 0.65 -1.47
C THR A 146 46.84 1.38 -0.25
N ALA A 147 46.45 0.92 0.94
CA ALA A 147 47.11 1.20 2.21
C ALA A 147 47.30 -0.11 2.97
#